data_AF-X1SVN1-F1
#
_entry.id   AF-X1SVN1-F1
#
_cell.length_a   1.000
_cell.length_b   1.000
_cell.length_c   1.000
_cell.angle_alpha   90.00
_cell.angle_beta   90.00
_cell.angle_gamma   90.00
#
_symmetry.space_group_name_H-M   'P 1'
#
loop_
_entity.id
_entity.type
_entity.pdbx_description
1 polymer ?
#
loop_
_entity_poly.entity_id
_entity_poly.type
_entity_poly.pdbx_seq_one_letter_code
_entity_poly.pdbx_strand_id
1 'polypeptide(L)'
;AAFTEIKDVSSVIQTLKKEDLGISIVVSGLLNEIEDVLKDVGLEMHTVHLSLGTFGNKELLPSDKILEITTMCGHHYVSPQSVEYYLDLIKKDKISIENAAEELTKPCICGIFNTSRAINLLSELSKEDRK
;
A
#
# COMPACT_ATOMS: atom_id res chain seq x y z
N ALA A 1 -9.79 -4.18 -2.00
CA ALA A 1 -8.73 -5.21 -2.04
C ALA A 1 -7.45 -4.57 -2.54
N ALA A 2 -6.29 -5.04 -2.07
CA ALA A 2 -4.98 -4.66 -2.60
C ALA A 2 -4.34 -5.88 -3.27
N PHE A 3 -3.67 -5.65 -4.40
CA PHE A 3 -3.01 -6.67 -5.19
C PHE A 3 -1.50 -6.42 -5.21
N THR A 4 -0.71 -7.49 -5.26
CA THR A 4 0.76 -7.38 -5.35
C THR A 4 1.20 -7.22 -6.80
N GLU A 5 0.48 -7.84 -7.73
CA GLU A 5 0.85 -7.89 -9.15
C GLU A 5 -0.20 -7.18 -10.02
N ILE A 6 0.26 -6.39 -10.98
CA ILE A 6 -0.62 -5.65 -11.91
C ILE A 6 -1.50 -6.58 -12.76
N LYS A 7 -1.03 -7.79 -13.04
CA LYS A 7 -1.78 -8.83 -13.76
C LYS A 7 -3.05 -9.27 -13.03
N ASP A 8 -3.04 -9.23 -11.69
CA ASP A 8 -4.20 -9.60 -10.88
C ASP A 8 -5.26 -8.50 -11.00
N VAL A 9 -4.83 -7.24 -11.01
CA VAL A 9 -5.70 -6.08 -11.26
C VAL A 9 -6.37 -6.20 -12.65
N SER A 10 -5.59 -6.51 -13.68
CA SER A 10 -6.12 -6.75 -15.04
C SER A 10 -7.17 -7.86 -15.07
N SER A 11 -6.90 -8.99 -14.41
CA SER A 11 -7.84 -10.12 -14.31
C SER A 11 -9.15 -9.74 -13.62
N VAL A 12 -9.08 -8.93 -12.56
CA VAL A 12 -10.26 -8.41 -11.85
C VAL A 12 -11.06 -7.46 -12.75
N ILE A 13 -10.39 -6.53 -13.44
CA ILE A 13 -11.06 -5.59 -14.34
C ILE A 13 -11.76 -6.32 -15.50
N GLN A 14 -11.10 -7.32 -16.11
CA GLN A 14 -11.72 -8.16 -17.15
C GLN A 14 -12.99 -8.86 -16.65
N THR A 15 -12.94 -9.38 -15.43
CA THR A 15 -14.08 -10.03 -14.79
C THR A 15 -15.21 -9.03 -14.56
N LEU A 16 -14.91 -7.87 -13.96
CA LEU A 16 -15.91 -6.83 -13.69
C LEU A 16 -16.55 -6.27 -14.97
N LYS A 17 -15.76 -6.11 -16.05
CA LYS A 17 -16.27 -5.72 -17.37
C LYS A 17 -17.26 -6.74 -17.93
N LYS A 18 -16.95 -8.03 -17.79
CA LYS A 18 -17.80 -9.12 -18.29
C LYS A 18 -19.13 -9.21 -17.54
N GLU A 19 -19.11 -8.99 -16.22
CA GLU A 19 -20.29 -9.10 -15.38
C GLU A 19 -21.25 -7.90 -15.53
N ASP A 20 -20.79 -6.76 -16.06
CA ASP A 20 -21.59 -5.56 -16.36
C ASP A 20 -22.58 -5.17 -15.25
N LEU A 21 -22.07 -5.07 -14.03
CA LEU A 21 -22.89 -4.89 -12.82
C LEU A 21 -23.53 -3.49 -12.69
N GLY A 22 -23.28 -2.58 -13.64
CA GLY A 22 -23.78 -1.20 -13.61
C GLY A 22 -23.22 -0.34 -12.47
N ILE A 23 -22.06 -0.70 -11.91
CA ILE A 23 -21.40 0.03 -10.82
C ILE A 23 -20.12 0.72 -11.27
N SER A 24 -19.81 1.86 -10.66
CA SER A 24 -18.53 2.55 -10.84
C SER A 24 -17.44 1.87 -10.00
N ILE A 25 -16.29 1.62 -10.60
CA ILE A 25 -15.13 1.02 -9.93
C ILE A 25 -14.01 2.06 -9.84
N VAL A 26 -13.43 2.19 -8.64
CA VAL A 26 -12.25 3.03 -8.42
C VAL A 26 -11.03 2.14 -8.29
N VAL A 27 -10.00 2.42 -9.11
CA VAL A 27 -8.70 1.74 -9.07
C VAL A 27 -7.64 2.75 -8.64
N SER A 28 -6.83 2.38 -7.65
CA SER A 28 -5.69 3.17 -7.18
C SER A 28 -4.40 2.48 -7.58
N GLY A 29 -3.47 3.21 -8.20
CA GLY A 29 -2.21 2.68 -8.71
C GLY A 29 -1.43 3.75 -9.46
N LEU A 30 -0.31 3.35 -10.07
CA LEU A 30 0.43 4.23 -10.97
C LEU A 30 -0.41 4.48 -12.23
N LEU A 31 -0.61 5.75 -12.56
CA LEU A 31 -1.57 6.17 -13.60
C LEU A 31 -1.29 5.50 -14.95
N ASN A 32 -0.02 5.46 -15.36
CA ASN A 32 0.43 4.83 -16.60
C ASN A 32 0.18 3.32 -16.61
N GLU A 33 0.45 2.61 -15.50
CA GLU A 33 0.20 1.18 -15.42
C GLU A 33 -1.30 0.84 -15.48
N ILE A 34 -2.13 1.64 -14.80
CA ILE A 34 -3.58 1.47 -14.85
C ILE A 34 -4.13 1.79 -16.25
N GLU A 35 -3.59 2.83 -16.91
CA GLU A 35 -3.96 3.17 -18.28
C GLU A 35 -3.66 2.03 -19.26
N ASP A 36 -2.47 1.42 -19.16
CA ASP A 36 -2.09 0.28 -20.01
C ASP A 36 -3.01 -0.92 -19.78
N VAL A 37 -3.29 -1.25 -18.51
CA VAL A 37 -4.25 -2.32 -18.17
C VAL A 37 -5.63 -2.06 -18.77
N LEU A 38 -6.13 -0.82 -18.69
CA LEU A 38 -7.45 -0.47 -19.22
C LEU A 38 -7.50 -0.54 -20.74
N LYS A 39 -6.44 -0.09 -21.44
CA LYS A 39 -6.33 -0.22 -22.89
C LYS A 39 -6.37 -1.68 -23.35
N ASP A 40 -5.63 -2.56 -22.68
CA ASP A 40 -5.58 -4.00 -23.00
C ASP A 40 -6.95 -4.68 -22.88
N VAL A 41 -7.79 -4.22 -21.94
CA VAL A 41 -9.14 -4.75 -21.76
C VAL A 41 -10.19 -3.98 -22.56
N GLY A 42 -9.80 -2.99 -23.36
CA GLY A 42 -10.70 -2.14 -24.15
C GLY A 42 -11.63 -1.30 -23.28
N LEU A 43 -11.06 -0.62 -22.29
CA LEU A 43 -11.71 0.37 -21.42
C LEU A 43 -10.87 1.66 -21.40
N GLU A 44 -11.49 2.75 -20.95
CA GLU A 44 -10.83 4.04 -20.77
C GLU A 44 -11.12 4.60 -19.37
N MET A 45 -10.18 5.38 -18.82
CA MET A 45 -10.39 6.09 -17.56
C MET A 45 -11.35 7.25 -17.77
N HIS A 46 -12.48 7.27 -17.05
CA HIS A 46 -13.43 8.39 -17.14
C HIS A 46 -13.07 9.56 -16.21
N THR A 47 -12.49 9.27 -15.04
CA THR A 47 -12.11 10.25 -14.02
C THR A 47 -10.79 9.84 -13.36
N VAL A 48 -9.90 10.81 -13.14
CA VAL A 48 -8.62 10.61 -12.46
C VAL A 48 -8.57 11.46 -11.20
N HIS A 49 -8.30 10.83 -10.06
CA HIS A 49 -8.03 11.51 -8.80
C HIS A 49 -6.53 11.55 -8.54
N LEU A 50 -5.95 12.75 -8.50
CA LEU A 50 -4.53 12.96 -8.18
C LEU A 50 -4.40 13.56 -6.79
N SER A 51 -3.58 12.92 -5.94
CA SER A 51 -3.15 13.54 -4.70
C SER A 51 -2.14 14.64 -5.00
N LEU A 52 -2.37 15.84 -4.47
CA LEU A 52 -1.44 16.98 -4.58
C LEU A 52 -0.24 16.85 -3.63
N GLY A 53 -0.22 15.79 -2.81
CA GLY A 53 0.80 15.54 -1.80
C GLY A 53 0.49 16.21 -0.45
N THR A 54 1.49 16.20 0.42
CA THR A 54 1.38 16.72 1.79
C THR A 54 1.90 18.15 1.87
N PHE A 55 1.20 19.03 2.58
CA PHE A 55 1.52 20.47 2.76
C PHE A 55 1.57 20.84 4.25
N GLY A 56 2.31 21.89 4.60
CA GLY A 56 2.48 22.37 5.98
C GLY A 56 3.87 22.13 6.55
N ASN A 57 4.00 22.09 7.88
CA ASN A 57 5.28 21.82 8.54
C ASN A 57 5.62 20.31 8.48
N LYS A 58 6.31 19.91 7.41
CA LYS A 58 6.69 18.52 7.15
C LYS A 58 7.69 17.95 8.16
N GLU A 59 8.39 18.80 8.92
CA GLU A 59 9.33 18.35 9.96
C GLU A 59 8.62 17.66 11.14
N LEU A 60 7.30 17.86 11.27
CA LEU A 60 6.47 17.18 12.28
C LEU A 60 6.01 15.78 11.83
N LEU A 61 6.23 15.43 10.55
CA LEU A 61 5.86 14.12 10.04
C LEU A 61 6.92 13.08 10.41
N PRO A 62 6.53 11.80 10.52
CA PRO A 62 7.47 10.69 10.52
C PRO A 62 8.38 10.72 9.28
N SER A 63 9.49 9.99 9.34
CA SER A 63 10.37 9.83 8.18
C SER A 63 9.61 9.26 6.98
N ASP A 64 10.07 9.57 5.77
CA ASP A 64 9.42 9.14 4.52
C ASP A 64 9.21 7.62 4.48
N LYS A 65 10.19 6.83 4.93
CA LYS A 65 10.08 5.37 5.00
C LYS A 65 8.99 4.89 5.97
N ILE A 66 8.78 5.56 7.10
CA ILE A 66 7.67 5.26 8.03
C ILE A 66 6.33 5.71 7.41
N LEU A 67 6.31 6.85 6.71
CA LEU A 67 5.13 7.30 5.97
C LEU A 67 4.74 6.33 4.86
N GLU A 68 5.69 5.74 4.14
CA GLU A 68 5.42 4.71 3.13
C GLU A 68 4.63 3.54 3.69
N ILE A 69 4.85 3.17 4.96
CA ILE A 69 4.10 2.09 5.62
C ILE A 69 2.74 2.60 6.13
N THR A 70 2.75 3.68 6.90
CA THR A 70 1.54 4.17 7.60
C THR A 70 0.44 4.68 6.66
N THR A 71 0.82 5.19 5.49
CA THR A 71 -0.12 5.69 4.46
C THR A 71 -0.75 4.58 3.62
N MET A 72 -0.24 3.34 3.62
CA MET A 72 -0.82 2.24 2.82
C MET A 72 -2.28 1.94 3.16
N CYS A 73 -2.67 2.12 4.42
CA CYS A 73 -4.05 1.92 4.86
C CYS A 73 -5.01 3.02 4.34
N GLY A 74 -4.50 4.16 3.88
CA GLY A 74 -5.26 5.34 3.44
C GLY A 74 -6.01 6.09 4.56
N HIS A 75 -6.37 5.39 5.63
CA HIS A 75 -7.12 5.91 6.78
C HIS A 75 -6.25 6.15 8.02
N HIS A 76 -4.94 5.90 7.92
CA HIS A 76 -3.96 6.12 8.99
C HIS A 76 -4.26 5.37 10.31
N TYR A 77 -4.82 4.15 10.22
CA TYR A 77 -4.99 3.27 11.39
C TYR A 77 -3.68 2.63 11.88
N VAL A 78 -2.62 2.64 11.06
CA VAL A 78 -1.29 2.15 11.45
C VAL A 78 -0.49 3.34 11.96
N SER A 79 -0.20 3.37 13.26
CA SER A 79 0.55 4.47 13.87
C SER A 79 2.06 4.37 13.56
N PRO A 80 2.78 5.50 13.44
CA PRO A 80 4.24 5.51 13.32
C PRO A 80 4.92 4.74 14.46
N GLN A 81 4.42 4.88 15.69
CA GLN A 81 4.95 4.23 16.88
C GLN A 81 4.81 2.71 16.81
N SER A 82 3.73 2.20 16.20
CA SER A 82 3.57 0.76 15.95
C SER A 82 4.65 0.25 14.99
N VAL A 83 4.95 1.00 13.93
CA VAL A 83 6.01 0.62 12.97
C VAL A 83 7.36 0.59 13.66
N GLU A 84 7.70 1.64 14.42
CA GLU A 84 8.95 1.72 15.20
C GLU A 84 9.08 0.57 16.22
N TYR A 85 7.99 0.24 16.92
CA TYR A 85 7.95 -0.87 17.87
C TYR A 85 8.30 -2.21 17.20
N TYR A 86 7.67 -2.53 16.07
CA TYR A 86 7.96 -3.78 15.37
C TYR A 86 9.36 -3.79 14.75
N LEU A 87 9.87 -2.64 14.28
CA LEU A 87 11.25 -2.51 13.82
C LEU A 87 12.27 -2.80 14.94
N ASP A 88 12.03 -2.29 16.15
CA ASP A 88 12.88 -2.59 17.32
C ASP A 88 12.87 -4.09 17.66
N LEU A 89 11.71 -4.74 17.60
CA LEU A 89 11.60 -6.19 17.82
C LEU A 89 12.33 -7.00 16.73
N ILE A 90 12.21 -6.61 15.46
CA ILE A 90 12.93 -7.24 14.34
C ILE A 90 14.44 -7.14 14.58
N LYS A 91 14.94 -5.94 14.92
CA LYS A 91 16.37 -5.70 15.16
C LYS A 91 16.94 -6.51 16.33
N LYS A 92 16.11 -6.81 17.32
CA LYS A 92 16.45 -7.64 18.49
C LYS A 92 16.23 -9.13 18.25
N ASP A 93 15.92 -9.54 17.02
CA ASP A 93 15.60 -10.91 16.61
C ASP A 93 14.47 -11.54 17.45
N LYS A 94 13.52 -10.71 17.93
CA LYS A 94 12.37 -11.13 18.75
C LYS A 94 11.13 -11.50 17.94
N ILE A 95 11.07 -11.07 16.68
CA ILE A 95 9.99 -11.34 15.75
C ILE A 95 10.58 -11.39 14.33
N SER A 96 10.01 -12.23 13.45
CA SER A 96 10.38 -12.20 12.04
C SER A 96 9.75 -11.00 11.33
N ILE A 97 10.31 -10.62 10.18
CA ILE A 97 9.80 -9.49 9.38
C ILE A 97 8.38 -9.79 8.89
N GLU A 98 8.11 -11.04 8.51
CA GLU A 98 6.81 -11.50 8.02
C GLU A 98 5.75 -11.36 9.11
N ASN A 99 6.02 -11.87 10.31
CA ASN A 99 5.10 -11.76 11.44
C ASN A 99 4.88 -10.29 11.84
N ALA A 100 5.92 -9.45 11.83
CA ALA A 100 5.76 -8.02 12.08
C ALA A 100 4.87 -7.32 11.05
N ALA A 101 5.01 -7.66 9.77
CA ALA A 101 4.16 -7.12 8.70
C ALA A 101 2.69 -7.57 8.86
N GLU A 102 2.45 -8.82 9.25
CA GLU A 102 1.11 -9.32 9.56
C GLU A 102 0.48 -8.57 10.74
N GLU A 103 1.23 -8.37 11.82
CA GLU A 103 0.77 -7.60 12.98
C GLU A 103 0.41 -6.15 12.61
N LEU A 104 1.24 -5.49 11.81
CA LEU A 104 0.99 -4.13 11.31
C LEU A 104 -0.24 -4.02 10.41
N THR A 105 -0.68 -5.12 9.80
CA THR A 105 -1.87 -5.16 8.95
C THR A 105 -3.16 -5.14 9.78
N LYS A 106 -3.15 -5.66 11.01
CA LYS A 106 -4.37 -5.86 11.83
C LYS A 106 -5.23 -4.61 12.06
N PRO A 107 -4.66 -3.40 12.30
CA PRO A 107 -5.48 -2.19 12.44
C PRO A 107 -6.22 -1.77 11.18
N CYS A 108 -5.79 -2.25 9.99
CA CYS A 108 -6.39 -1.89 8.71
C CYS A 108 -7.67 -2.70 8.42
N ILE A 109 -8.80 -2.22 8.94
CA ILE A 109 -10.11 -2.87 8.76
C ILE A 109 -10.62 -2.89 7.30
N CYS A 110 -10.13 -2.01 6.44
CA CYS A 110 -10.55 -1.93 5.03
C CYS A 110 -9.81 -2.93 4.12
N GLY A 111 -8.78 -3.64 4.62
CA GLY A 111 -8.07 -4.68 3.89
C GLY A 111 -7.28 -4.19 2.66
N ILE A 112 -6.84 -2.93 2.64
CA ILE A 112 -6.00 -2.39 1.55
C ILE A 112 -4.51 -2.31 1.88
N PHE A 113 -4.14 -2.58 3.14
CA PHE A 113 -2.73 -2.60 3.54
C PHE A 113 -2.01 -3.76 2.83
N ASN A 114 -0.95 -3.45 2.10
CA ASN A 114 -0.21 -4.45 1.33
C ASN A 114 0.91 -5.06 2.19
N THR A 115 0.64 -6.25 2.74
CA THR A 115 1.58 -6.97 3.61
C THR A 115 2.88 -7.34 2.90
N SER A 116 2.83 -7.75 1.62
CA SER A 116 4.04 -8.05 0.83
C SER A 116 4.95 -6.83 0.69
N ARG A 117 4.37 -5.65 0.43
CA ARG A 117 5.13 -4.39 0.39
C ARG A 117 5.68 -4.03 1.77
N ALA A 118 4.92 -4.24 2.83
CA ALA A 118 5.38 -3.99 4.20
C ALA A 118 6.63 -4.81 4.56
N ILE A 119 6.68 -6.09 4.17
CA ILE A 119 7.85 -6.96 4.37
C ILE A 119 9.10 -6.35 3.73
N ASN A 120 9.00 -5.88 2.49
CA ASN A 120 10.11 -5.26 1.78
C ASN A 120 10.60 -3.98 2.49
N LEU A 121 9.67 -3.09 2.86
CA LEU A 121 9.99 -1.83 3.54
C LEU A 121 10.62 -2.06 4.92
N LEU A 122 10.10 -3.02 5.70
CA LEU A 122 10.67 -3.39 6.99
C LEU A 122 12.06 -4.01 6.84
N SER A 123 12.29 -4.82 5.79
CA SER A 123 13.60 -5.38 5.48
C SER A 123 14.63 -4.29 5.19
N GLU A 124 14.28 -3.28 4.39
CA GLU A 124 15.13 -2.12 4.10
C GLU A 124 15.45 -1.35 5.39
N LEU A 125 14.42 -0.94 6.13
CA LEU A 125 14.54 -0.18 7.39
C LEU A 125 15.36 -0.92 8.46
N SER A 126 15.27 -2.25 8.53
CA SER A 126 16.04 -3.05 9.49
C SER A 126 17.55 -3.08 9.21
N LYS A 127 17.98 -2.74 7.99
CA LYS A 127 19.37 -2.73 7.54
C LYS A 127 20.03 -1.35 7.64
N GLU A 128 19.26 -0.27 7.45
CA GLU A 128 19.78 1.10 7.43
C GLU A 128 20.42 1.54 8.75
N ASP A 129 19.87 1.12 9.89
CA ASP A 129 20.36 1.50 11.23
C ASP A 129 21.50 0.62 11.77
N ARG A 130 22.04 -0.33 10.99
CA ARG A 130 23.18 -1.18 11.39
C ARG A 130 24.56 -0.60 10.99
N LYS A 131 24.63 0.67 10.61
CA LYS A 131 25.87 1.42 10.38
C LYS A 131 26.21 2.30 11.57
#